data_AF-A0A956G582-F1
#
_entry.id   AF-A0A956G582-F1
#
_cell.length_a   1.000
_cell.length_b   1.000
_cell.length_c   1.000
_cell.angle_alpha   90.00
_cell.angle_beta   90.00
_cell.angle_gamma   90.00
#
_symmetry.space_group_name_H-M   'P 1'
#
loop_
_entity.id
_entity.type
_entity.pdbx_description
1 polymer ?
#
loop_
_entity_poly.entity_id
_entity_poly.type
_entity_poly.pdbx_seq_one_letter_code
_entity_poly.pdbx_strand_id
1 'polypeptide(L)'
;MRSSKLVTLACLALLIGTLAACGDSTGNGTGDGGVGDGQADAPGDGGGNLVDGRVDTPWITDDAGVVRIGDGTVVLVNDAGERTFCYITYCADKLLACGDCIDNDGDGLVDWQDPECLGPCMNNEGPSLLGGVGGNVSNNCNVDCYFDFGDGAGNDDCKWNHRCDPLAPRAQTCAYDKAYTDSQQGQRDCPAQQSAKCEKQCLPYTPNGCDCFGCCTFPQLAGKGPNGGEGYVFIGATTTSGGKKVGTCTYNDINDTTKCPPCTPVKACLNPCGRCEICIGKPTVPADCHSNDAGAPVPLDASLPDSAAPDAGTPTAQCPGGEQPCGQPGQAICPQGTYCITGCCIRIVIN
;
A
#
# COMPACT_ATOMS: atom_id res chain seq x y z
N MET A 1 48.51 -1.37 -49.23
CA MET A 1 48.24 -2.56 -50.08
C MET A 1 47.08 -3.32 -49.45
N ARG A 2 45.89 -3.29 -50.08
CA ARG A 2 45.06 -4.43 -50.56
C ARG A 2 44.61 -5.41 -49.45
N SER A 3 43.36 -5.83 -49.28
CA SER A 3 42.13 -5.88 -50.10
C SER A 3 40.98 -6.27 -49.14
N SER A 4 39.81 -5.62 -49.01
CA SER A 4 38.61 -5.56 -49.87
C SER A 4 37.87 -6.88 -50.19
N LYS A 5 36.64 -6.94 -49.64
CA LYS A 5 35.33 -7.41 -50.16
C LYS A 5 35.01 -8.91 -50.25
N LEU A 6 33.87 -9.33 -49.66
CA LEU A 6 32.60 -9.64 -50.35
C LEU A 6 31.65 -10.40 -49.38
N VAL A 7 30.45 -9.85 -49.11
CA VAL A 7 29.29 -10.64 -48.65
C VAL A 7 28.08 -10.21 -49.48
N THR A 8 27.41 -11.23 -50.00
CA THR A 8 26.49 -11.25 -51.14
C THR A 8 25.09 -10.79 -50.74
N LEU A 9 24.53 -9.87 -51.53
CA LEU A 9 23.13 -9.43 -51.47
C LEU A 9 22.31 -10.30 -52.44
N ALA A 10 21.27 -10.97 -51.97
CA ALA A 10 20.32 -11.71 -52.81
C ALA A 10 18.91 -11.14 -52.63
N CYS A 11 18.40 -10.54 -53.71
CA CYS A 11 17.02 -10.08 -53.88
C CYS A 11 16.06 -11.27 -53.94
N LEU A 12 14.89 -11.15 -53.32
CA LEU A 12 13.71 -11.92 -53.70
C LEU A 12 12.46 -11.02 -53.70
N ALA A 13 11.62 -11.26 -54.70
CA ALA A 13 10.71 -10.31 -55.33
C ALA A 13 9.40 -10.05 -54.58
N LEU A 14 8.89 -8.82 -54.72
CA LEU A 14 7.56 -8.36 -54.31
C LEU A 14 6.55 -8.61 -55.45
N LEU A 15 5.39 -9.20 -55.15
CA LEU A 15 4.26 -9.34 -56.07
C LEU A 15 2.94 -8.95 -55.36
N ILE A 16 2.54 -7.70 -55.63
CA ILE A 16 1.22 -7.10 -55.89
C ILE A 16 -0.05 -7.86 -55.43
N GLY A 17 -0.89 -7.14 -54.67
CA GLY A 17 -2.35 -7.31 -54.62
C GLY A 17 -3.03 -5.98 -54.28
N THR A 18 -3.77 -5.40 -55.25
CA THR A 18 -4.57 -4.16 -55.13
C THR A 18 -6.05 -4.47 -55.34
N LEU A 19 -6.95 -3.82 -54.58
CA LEU A 19 -8.29 -3.30 -54.95
C LEU A 19 -8.90 -2.67 -53.67
N ALA A 20 -8.99 -1.33 -53.56
CA ALA A 20 -10.10 -0.44 -54.00
C ALA A 20 -11.33 -0.52 -53.05
N ALA A 21 -11.99 0.55 -52.61
CA ALA A 21 -12.02 1.96 -53.02
C ALA A 21 -12.54 2.86 -51.89
N CYS A 22 -12.17 4.15 -51.97
CA CYS A 22 -12.84 5.26 -51.32
C CYS A 22 -14.06 5.71 -52.14
N GLY A 23 -15.06 6.31 -51.49
CA GLY A 23 -16.19 6.96 -52.14
C GLY A 23 -16.92 7.88 -51.18
N ASP A 24 -16.67 9.17 -51.32
CA ASP A 24 -17.37 10.27 -50.67
C ASP A 24 -18.00 11.10 -51.79
N SER A 25 -19.31 11.40 -51.73
CA SER A 25 -20.00 12.44 -52.52
C SER A 25 -21.46 12.62 -52.09
N THR A 26 -21.78 13.89 -51.85
CA THR A 26 -23.03 14.59 -51.54
C THR A 26 -24.26 14.30 -52.42
N GLY A 27 -25.47 14.46 -51.86
CA GLY A 27 -26.70 14.61 -52.64
C GLY A 27 -27.96 14.92 -51.81
N ASN A 28 -28.46 16.15 -51.96
CA ASN A 28 -29.64 16.75 -51.32
C ASN A 28 -30.98 16.10 -51.75
N GLY A 29 -31.93 15.94 -50.81
CA GLY A 29 -33.28 15.46 -51.09
C GLY A 29 -34.28 15.85 -50.00
N THR A 30 -35.10 16.85 -50.30
CA THR A 30 -36.20 17.40 -49.50
C THR A 30 -37.39 16.44 -49.43
N GLY A 31 -38.06 16.34 -48.28
CA GLY A 31 -39.35 15.66 -48.12
C GLY A 31 -40.01 15.98 -46.78
N ASP A 32 -41.02 16.86 -46.80
CA ASP A 32 -41.94 17.14 -45.69
C ASP A 32 -42.95 15.99 -45.51
N GLY A 33 -43.38 15.74 -44.25
CA GLY A 33 -44.67 15.10 -43.97
C GLY A 33 -44.80 14.32 -42.65
N GLY A 34 -45.53 14.91 -41.68
CA GLY A 34 -46.68 14.25 -41.04
C GLY A 34 -46.47 13.34 -39.81
N VAL A 35 -46.75 13.93 -38.64
CA VAL A 35 -47.44 13.44 -37.41
C VAL A 35 -47.94 11.98 -37.35
N GLY A 36 -47.70 11.31 -36.21
CA GLY A 36 -48.49 10.15 -35.75
C GLY A 36 -47.96 9.52 -34.46
N ASP A 37 -48.73 9.64 -33.37
CA ASP A 37 -48.51 9.10 -32.02
C ASP A 37 -48.44 7.56 -31.95
N GLY A 38 -47.69 7.02 -30.98
CA GLY A 38 -47.64 5.58 -30.72
C GLY A 38 -46.73 5.18 -29.55
N GLN A 39 -47.33 5.14 -28.38
CA GLN A 39 -46.81 4.80 -27.04
C GLN A 39 -46.19 3.40 -26.90
N ALA A 40 -45.15 3.28 -26.05
CA ALA A 40 -44.79 2.06 -25.33
C ALA A 40 -43.99 2.38 -24.05
N ASP A 41 -44.75 2.64 -22.99
CA ASP A 41 -44.59 2.21 -21.58
C ASP A 41 -43.18 1.93 -21.02
N ALA A 42 -42.75 2.82 -20.11
CA ALA A 42 -41.78 2.52 -19.07
C ALA A 42 -42.51 2.20 -17.74
N PRO A 43 -42.09 1.15 -17.01
CA PRO A 43 -42.24 1.10 -15.56
C PRO A 43 -40.87 0.84 -14.92
N GLY A 44 -40.44 1.48 -13.84
CA GLY A 44 -41.02 2.44 -12.92
C GLY A 44 -39.99 2.61 -11.80
N ASP A 45 -39.80 3.84 -11.33
CA ASP A 45 -38.94 4.17 -10.21
C ASP A 45 -39.37 3.42 -8.94
N GLY A 46 -38.40 2.74 -8.31
CA GLY A 46 -38.47 2.28 -6.93
C GLY A 46 -37.69 3.24 -6.04
N GLY A 47 -38.32 4.35 -5.66
CA GLY A 47 -37.75 5.33 -4.74
C GLY A 47 -37.49 4.74 -3.35
N GLY A 48 -36.23 4.78 -2.92
CA GLY A 48 -35.82 4.65 -1.53
C GLY A 48 -36.06 5.96 -0.79
N ASN A 49 -37.06 5.97 0.08
CA ASN A 49 -37.46 7.10 0.91
C ASN A 49 -36.41 7.35 2.01
N LEU A 50 -35.63 8.44 1.96
CA LEU A 50 -34.76 8.87 3.06
C LEU A 50 -34.94 10.37 3.36
N VAL A 51 -35.57 10.59 4.52
CA VAL A 51 -35.72 11.76 5.40
C VAL A 51 -35.17 13.13 4.92
N ASP A 52 -36.09 14.10 4.93
CA ASP A 52 -35.93 15.55 4.76
C ASP A 52 -34.81 16.14 5.66
N GLY A 53 -33.83 16.78 5.02
CA GLY A 53 -32.68 17.42 5.65
C GLY A 53 -31.77 18.08 4.61
N ARG A 54 -32.28 19.14 3.97
CA ARG A 54 -31.62 19.95 2.94
C ARG A 54 -30.16 20.34 3.29
N VAL A 55 -29.22 19.84 2.49
CA VAL A 55 -27.89 20.44 2.29
C VAL A 55 -27.68 20.56 0.77
N ASP A 56 -27.49 21.79 0.31
CA ASP A 56 -27.38 22.17 -1.11
C ASP A 56 -25.97 21.87 -1.68
N THR A 57 -25.50 20.62 -1.62
CA THR A 57 -24.27 20.17 -2.31
C THR A 57 -24.59 19.07 -3.33
N PRO A 58 -23.97 19.06 -4.53
CA PRO A 58 -24.33 18.11 -5.58
C PRO A 58 -23.83 16.71 -5.22
N TRP A 59 -24.78 15.81 -4.96
CA TRP A 59 -24.56 14.37 -4.81
C TRP A 59 -24.11 13.81 -6.17
N ILE A 60 -22.87 13.34 -6.27
CA ILE A 60 -22.45 12.51 -7.40
C ILE A 60 -22.50 11.07 -6.90
N THR A 61 -23.51 10.33 -7.33
CA THR A 61 -23.53 8.87 -7.26
C THR A 61 -22.93 8.35 -8.56
N ASP A 62 -21.86 7.58 -8.49
CA ASP A 62 -21.50 6.65 -9.56
C ASP A 62 -22.24 5.32 -9.36
N ASP A 63 -22.21 4.45 -10.37
CA ASP A 63 -22.86 3.13 -10.34
C ASP A 63 -22.27 2.17 -9.28
N ALA A 64 -21.26 2.62 -8.50
CA ALA A 64 -20.63 1.92 -7.38
C ALA A 64 -21.19 2.33 -6.01
N GLY A 65 -22.19 3.21 -5.94
CA GLY A 65 -22.83 3.58 -4.67
C GLY A 65 -22.00 4.51 -3.79
N VAL A 66 -20.96 5.15 -4.34
CA VAL A 66 -20.08 6.07 -3.62
C VAL A 66 -20.76 7.43 -3.46
N VAL A 67 -20.83 7.95 -2.23
CA VAL A 67 -21.35 9.30 -1.96
C VAL A 67 -20.24 10.19 -1.41
N ARG A 68 -19.84 11.21 -2.16
CA ARG A 68 -18.89 12.23 -1.71
C ARG A 68 -19.60 13.35 -0.96
N ILE A 69 -19.24 13.56 0.30
CA ILE A 69 -19.69 14.69 1.11
C ILE A 69 -18.60 15.76 1.07
N GLY A 70 -18.98 17.04 1.15
CA GLY A 70 -18.02 18.13 1.37
C GLY A 70 -17.05 17.79 2.52
N ASP A 71 -15.79 18.20 2.39
CA ASP A 71 -14.67 17.93 3.32
C ASP A 71 -13.87 16.63 3.10
N GLY A 72 -14.05 15.96 1.95
CA GLY A 72 -13.23 14.79 1.58
C GLY A 72 -13.65 13.48 2.25
N THR A 73 -14.85 13.46 2.83
CA THR A 73 -15.47 12.25 3.36
C THR A 73 -16.22 11.52 2.26
N VAL A 74 -15.99 10.22 2.16
CA VAL A 74 -16.64 9.32 1.22
C VAL A 74 -17.45 8.30 2.02
N VAL A 75 -18.75 8.19 1.73
CA VAL A 75 -19.60 7.14 2.29
C VAL A 75 -19.64 6.00 1.31
N LEU A 76 -19.12 4.86 1.74
CA LEU A 76 -19.15 3.58 1.05
C LEU A 76 -20.38 2.83 1.55
N VAL A 77 -21.22 2.34 0.64
CA VAL A 77 -22.40 1.54 0.98
C VAL A 77 -22.22 0.17 0.34
N ASN A 78 -22.16 -0.88 1.16
CA ASN A 78 -22.06 -2.24 0.62
C ASN A 78 -23.44 -2.77 0.18
N ASP A 79 -23.46 -3.95 -0.46
CA ASP A 79 -24.68 -4.60 -0.93
C ASP A 79 -25.70 -4.91 0.18
N ALA A 80 -25.25 -4.99 1.44
CA ALA A 80 -26.11 -5.17 2.61
C ALA A 80 -26.71 -3.84 3.13
N GLY A 81 -26.37 -2.71 2.52
CA GLY A 81 -26.79 -1.37 2.94
C GLY A 81 -26.02 -0.83 4.14
N GLU A 82 -24.93 -1.50 4.56
CA GLU A 82 -24.05 -1.02 5.62
C GLU A 82 -23.22 0.15 5.12
N ARG A 83 -23.09 1.18 5.95
CA ARG A 83 -22.38 2.41 5.62
C ARG A 83 -21.01 2.40 6.29
N THR A 84 -19.97 2.46 5.48
CA THR A 84 -18.60 2.70 5.93
C THR A 84 -18.18 4.09 5.50
N PHE A 85 -17.33 4.73 6.29
CA PHE A 85 -16.79 6.05 5.98
C PHE A 85 -15.32 5.90 5.65
N CYS A 86 -14.91 6.54 4.56
CA CYS A 86 -13.52 6.70 4.16
C CYS A 86 -13.19 8.20 4.09
N TYR A 87 -11.96 8.56 4.45
CA TYR A 87 -11.48 9.93 4.33
C TYR A 87 -10.38 9.96 3.30
N ILE A 88 -10.56 10.78 2.26
CA ILE A 88 -9.55 11.04 1.26
C ILE A 88 -8.27 11.49 1.97
N THR A 89 -7.19 10.77 1.74
CA THR A 89 -5.91 10.97 2.41
C THR A 89 -4.84 11.27 1.38
N TYR A 90 -4.34 12.50 1.43
CA TYR A 90 -3.24 12.93 0.57
C TYR A 90 -1.88 12.55 1.16
N CYS A 91 -0.97 12.06 0.32
CA CYS A 91 0.44 11.93 0.64
C CYS A 91 1.27 12.90 -0.22
N ALA A 92 1.98 13.84 0.40
CA ALA A 92 2.79 14.85 -0.32
C ALA A 92 2.05 15.56 -1.48
N ASP A 93 0.83 16.03 -1.20
CA ASP A 93 -0.09 16.63 -2.20
C ASP A 93 -0.41 15.72 -3.39
N LYS A 94 -0.34 14.40 -3.20
CA LYS A 94 -0.78 13.41 -4.18
C LYS A 94 -1.92 12.61 -3.60
N LEU A 95 -2.94 12.44 -4.44
CA LEU A 95 -3.98 11.47 -4.23
C LEU A 95 -3.54 10.20 -4.96
N LEU A 96 -3.30 9.15 -4.20
CA LEU A 96 -2.81 7.86 -4.68
C LEU A 96 -3.87 6.80 -4.43
N ALA A 97 -3.76 5.67 -5.14
CA ALA A 97 -4.74 4.57 -5.09
C ALA A 97 -5.17 4.24 -3.66
N CYS A 98 -4.22 4.02 -2.75
CA CYS A 98 -4.51 3.61 -1.37
C CYS A 98 -5.01 4.70 -0.43
N GLY A 99 -5.38 5.88 -0.94
CA GLY A 99 -5.95 6.97 -0.13
C GLY A 99 -7.03 7.77 -0.86
N ASP A 100 -7.56 7.24 -1.97
CA ASP A 100 -8.54 7.94 -2.81
C ASP A 100 -10.00 7.54 -2.57
N CYS A 101 -10.21 6.60 -1.64
CA CYS A 101 -11.47 6.00 -1.26
C CYS A 101 -12.17 5.28 -2.41
N ILE A 102 -11.41 4.72 -3.35
CA ILE A 102 -11.90 3.91 -4.46
C ILE A 102 -11.20 2.55 -4.39
N ASP A 103 -11.95 1.48 -4.56
CA ASP A 103 -11.41 0.13 -4.81
C ASP A 103 -10.77 0.12 -6.22
N ASN A 104 -9.47 0.40 -6.32
CA ASN A 104 -8.78 0.56 -7.61
C ASN A 104 -8.49 -0.79 -8.29
N ASP A 105 -8.55 -1.91 -7.55
CA ASP A 105 -8.18 -3.23 -8.06
C ASP A 105 -9.39 -4.19 -8.22
N GLY A 106 -10.54 -3.82 -7.64
CA GLY A 106 -11.84 -4.45 -7.80
C GLY A 106 -12.06 -5.66 -6.90
N ASP A 107 -11.32 -5.80 -5.79
CA ASP A 107 -11.43 -6.94 -4.88
C ASP A 107 -12.52 -6.78 -3.79
N GLY A 108 -13.13 -5.58 -3.72
CA GLY A 108 -14.19 -5.23 -2.78
C GLY A 108 -13.70 -4.62 -1.47
N LEU A 109 -12.39 -4.41 -1.29
CA LEU A 109 -11.79 -3.67 -0.20
C LEU A 109 -11.36 -2.29 -0.70
N VAL A 110 -11.31 -1.31 0.22
CA VAL A 110 -11.00 0.08 -0.14
C VAL A 110 -9.91 0.60 0.78
N ASP A 111 -8.82 1.08 0.20
CA ASP A 111 -7.74 1.79 0.90
C ASP A 111 -7.27 1.04 2.17
N TRP A 112 -7.49 1.61 3.35
CA TRP A 112 -6.99 1.06 4.61
C TRP A 112 -7.64 -0.27 5.00
N GLN A 113 -8.79 -0.60 4.38
CA GLN A 113 -9.44 -1.90 4.55
C GLN A 113 -8.80 -2.98 3.69
N ASP A 114 -8.08 -2.57 2.65
CA ASP A 114 -7.31 -3.44 1.77
C ASP A 114 -5.95 -3.76 2.43
N PRO A 115 -5.64 -5.05 2.69
CA PRO A 115 -4.36 -5.46 3.25
C PRO A 115 -3.14 -5.10 2.38
N GLU A 116 -3.32 -4.90 1.07
CA GLU A 116 -2.27 -4.56 0.10
C GLU A 116 -1.89 -3.08 0.20
N CYS A 117 -2.80 -2.24 0.71
CA CYS A 117 -2.57 -0.83 1.00
C CYS A 117 -1.89 -0.64 2.37
N LEU A 118 -0.55 -0.75 2.39
CA LEU A 118 0.25 -0.58 3.60
C LEU A 118 0.30 0.87 4.12
N GLY A 119 -0.23 1.83 3.35
CA GLY A 119 -0.38 3.22 3.75
C GLY A 119 -0.90 4.10 2.59
N PRO A 120 -1.31 5.35 2.89
CA PRO A 120 -1.90 6.26 1.89
C PRO A 120 -0.88 6.81 0.90
N CYS A 121 0.40 6.57 1.15
CA CYS A 121 1.49 6.92 0.26
C CYS A 121 1.72 5.88 -0.85
N MET A 122 0.88 4.85 -0.98
CA MET A 122 1.02 3.82 -2.01
C MET A 122 0.04 4.03 -3.18
N ASN A 123 0.48 3.67 -4.38
CA ASN A 123 -0.30 3.79 -5.62
C ASN A 123 -0.52 2.45 -6.31
N ASN A 124 -0.41 1.35 -5.58
CA ASN A 124 -0.73 0.03 -6.07
C ASN A 124 -1.58 -0.67 -5.00
N GLU A 125 -2.87 -0.74 -5.28
CA GLU A 125 -3.87 -1.51 -4.52
C GLU A 125 -4.02 -2.93 -5.09
N GLY A 126 -3.34 -3.25 -6.19
CA GLY A 126 -3.34 -4.61 -6.73
C GLY A 126 -2.60 -5.62 -5.83
N PRO A 127 -2.65 -6.93 -6.16
CA PRO A 127 -2.23 -8.05 -5.29
C PRO A 127 -0.74 -8.06 -4.88
N SER A 128 0.07 -7.15 -5.42
CA SER A 128 1.48 -7.00 -5.07
C SER A 128 1.66 -6.02 -3.92
N LEU A 129 2.56 -6.33 -2.99
CA LEU A 129 2.94 -5.44 -1.88
C LEU A 129 3.89 -4.29 -2.30
N LEU A 130 3.94 -3.97 -3.59
CA LEU A 130 4.82 -2.93 -4.11
C LEU A 130 4.18 -1.56 -3.86
N GLY A 131 4.95 -0.59 -3.35
CA GLY A 131 4.44 0.77 -3.09
C GLY A 131 3.87 1.52 -4.31
N GLY A 132 4.28 1.19 -5.53
CA GLY A 132 3.76 1.79 -6.77
C GLY A 132 4.17 3.26 -7.00
N VAL A 133 4.59 3.98 -5.96
CA VAL A 133 5.25 5.28 -6.03
C VAL A 133 6.75 5.10 -5.80
N GLY A 134 7.55 6.02 -6.35
CA GLY A 134 8.99 6.02 -6.09
C GLY A 134 9.26 6.13 -4.59
N GLY A 135 9.84 5.06 -4.05
CA GLY A 135 10.65 4.90 -2.85
C GLY A 135 11.60 3.70 -3.07
N ASN A 136 11.75 3.31 -4.34
CA ASN A 136 12.30 2.05 -4.79
C ASN A 136 13.61 2.31 -5.51
N VAL A 137 14.68 1.99 -4.80
CA VAL A 137 16.07 1.87 -5.22
C VAL A 137 16.43 2.56 -6.52
N SER A 138 17.12 3.69 -6.39
CA SER A 138 17.84 4.26 -7.51
C SER A 138 18.91 3.27 -8.02
N ASN A 139 19.43 3.47 -9.23
CA ASN A 139 20.44 2.59 -9.84
C ASN A 139 21.75 2.45 -9.02
N ASN A 140 21.92 3.22 -7.93
CA ASN A 140 23.07 3.16 -7.01
C ASN A 140 22.87 2.22 -5.79
N CYS A 141 21.76 1.48 -5.74
CA CYS A 141 21.42 0.58 -4.62
C CYS A 141 21.02 1.26 -3.31
N ASN A 142 20.98 2.59 -3.27
CA ASN A 142 20.45 3.33 -2.14
C ASN A 142 18.92 3.26 -2.16
N VAL A 143 18.35 2.99 -1.00
CA VAL A 143 16.93 3.08 -0.74
C VAL A 143 16.66 4.18 0.28
N ASP A 144 15.48 4.75 0.14
CA ASP A 144 14.91 5.69 1.07
C ASP A 144 13.82 5.01 1.91
N CYS A 145 13.03 5.77 2.67
CA CYS A 145 11.79 5.23 3.21
C CYS A 145 10.95 4.58 2.10
N TYR A 146 10.51 3.36 2.36
CA TYR A 146 9.69 2.59 1.43
C TYR A 146 8.22 3.02 1.48
N PHE A 147 7.79 3.58 2.62
CA PHE A 147 6.39 3.83 2.97
C PHE A 147 5.96 5.30 2.80
N ASP A 148 6.81 6.13 2.20
CA ASP A 148 6.49 7.52 1.89
C ASP A 148 6.50 7.78 0.37
N PHE A 149 6.16 9.01 0.00
CA PHE A 149 6.13 9.42 -1.40
C PHE A 149 7.40 10.18 -1.78
N GLY A 150 8.14 9.65 -2.76
CA GLY A 150 9.26 10.32 -3.42
C GLY A 150 10.55 9.49 -3.39
N ASP A 151 11.33 9.55 -4.48
CA ASP A 151 12.66 8.94 -4.50
C ASP A 151 13.73 9.95 -4.01
N GLY A 152 14.39 9.67 -2.88
CA GLY A 152 15.68 10.23 -2.49
C GLY A 152 15.67 11.08 -1.22
N ALA A 153 16.78 10.98 -0.45
CA ALA A 153 17.01 11.42 0.95
C ALA A 153 16.75 12.91 1.33
N GLY A 154 15.96 13.65 0.56
CA GLY A 154 15.64 15.05 0.78
C GLY A 154 14.44 15.28 1.69
N ASN A 155 13.45 14.39 1.72
CA ASN A 155 12.23 14.58 2.51
C ASN A 155 12.36 14.05 3.94
N ASP A 156 13.09 12.95 4.20
CA ASP A 156 13.14 12.26 5.51
C ASP A 156 14.56 11.90 6.04
N ASP A 157 15.59 11.96 5.18
CA ASP A 157 16.99 11.60 5.51
C ASP A 157 17.16 10.13 5.97
N CYS A 158 16.29 9.21 5.52
CA CYS A 158 16.47 7.77 5.69
C CYS A 158 17.57 7.25 4.76
N LYS A 159 18.43 6.35 5.25
CA LYS A 159 19.59 5.89 4.49
C LYS A 159 19.88 4.43 4.68
N TRP A 160 19.84 3.71 3.56
CA TRP A 160 20.30 2.34 3.47
C TRP A 160 20.77 2.02 2.06
N ASN A 161 21.71 1.09 1.92
CA ASN A 161 22.13 0.56 0.63
C ASN A 161 21.97 -0.97 0.65
N HIS A 162 21.29 -1.54 -0.35
CA HIS A 162 21.05 -2.98 -0.39
C HIS A 162 22.33 -3.82 -0.48
N ARG A 163 23.47 -3.24 -0.88
CA ARG A 163 24.77 -3.93 -0.86
C ARG A 163 25.24 -4.25 0.57
N CYS A 164 24.66 -3.59 1.58
CA CYS A 164 24.89 -3.85 3.00
C CYS A 164 24.13 -5.09 3.51
N ASP A 165 23.13 -5.60 2.77
CA ASP A 165 22.31 -6.73 3.21
C ASP A 165 22.95 -8.06 2.77
N PRO A 166 23.39 -8.93 3.70
CA PRO A 166 24.00 -10.21 3.38
C PRO A 166 23.07 -11.20 2.67
N LEU A 167 21.75 -11.01 2.75
CA LEU A 167 20.76 -11.84 2.04
C LEU A 167 20.50 -11.37 0.61
N ALA A 168 21.07 -10.22 0.22
CA ALA A 168 21.04 -9.68 -1.13
C ALA A 168 19.64 -9.72 -1.79
N PRO A 169 18.61 -9.08 -1.19
CA PRO A 169 17.23 -9.14 -1.69
C PRO A 169 17.08 -8.61 -3.13
N ARG A 170 18.09 -7.88 -3.62
CA ARG A 170 18.18 -7.39 -5.00
C ARG A 170 19.43 -7.89 -5.72
N ALA A 171 19.83 -9.15 -5.52
CA ALA A 171 21.08 -9.72 -6.04
C ALA A 171 21.39 -9.42 -7.53
N GLN A 172 20.37 -9.28 -8.38
CA GLN A 172 20.55 -8.95 -9.80
C GLN A 172 21.09 -7.54 -10.07
N THR A 173 20.77 -6.58 -9.21
CA THR A 173 21.14 -5.16 -9.37
C THR A 173 22.05 -4.64 -8.27
N CYS A 174 21.93 -5.21 -7.08
CA CYS A 174 22.57 -4.80 -5.83
C CYS A 174 23.00 -6.05 -5.06
N ALA A 175 23.95 -6.80 -5.63
CA ALA A 175 24.55 -7.93 -4.92
C ALA A 175 25.20 -7.47 -3.62
N TYR A 176 25.14 -8.32 -2.59
CA TYR A 176 25.87 -8.11 -1.35
C TYR A 176 27.35 -7.89 -1.62
N ASP A 177 27.94 -6.85 -1.02
CA ASP A 177 29.36 -6.56 -1.12
C ASP A 177 29.94 -6.38 0.28
N LYS A 178 30.64 -7.42 0.76
CA LYS A 178 31.25 -7.41 2.09
C LYS A 178 32.30 -6.30 2.23
N ALA A 179 33.13 -6.07 1.22
CA ALA A 179 34.19 -5.06 1.30
C ALA A 179 33.59 -3.66 1.36
N TYR A 180 32.55 -3.41 0.57
CA TYR A 180 31.78 -2.17 0.65
C TYR A 180 31.10 -2.03 2.02
N THR A 181 30.42 -3.07 2.49
CA THR A 181 29.75 -3.08 3.80
C THR A 181 30.73 -2.77 4.93
N ASP A 182 31.88 -3.45 4.97
CA ASP A 182 32.92 -3.21 5.97
C ASP A 182 33.45 -1.76 5.89
N SER A 183 33.54 -1.19 4.69
CA SER A 183 33.98 0.20 4.48
C SER A 183 32.93 1.26 4.81
N GLN A 184 31.64 0.91 4.77
CA GLN A 184 30.50 1.80 4.97
C GLN A 184 29.82 1.59 6.33
N GLN A 185 30.32 0.66 7.15
CA GLN A 185 29.75 0.36 8.46
C GLN A 185 29.75 1.61 9.36
N GLY A 186 28.56 2.00 9.83
CA GLY A 186 28.38 3.21 10.64
C GLY A 186 28.47 4.52 9.84
N GLN A 187 28.60 4.45 8.51
CA GLN A 187 28.58 5.58 7.61
C GLN A 187 27.20 5.74 6.97
N ARG A 188 27.12 6.63 5.97
CA ARG A 188 25.89 7.00 5.29
C ARG A 188 25.14 5.81 4.68
N ASP A 189 25.84 4.87 4.04
CA ASP A 189 25.20 3.82 3.24
C ASP A 189 24.84 2.58 4.07
N CYS A 190 25.61 2.27 5.12
CA CYS A 190 25.31 1.19 6.07
C CYS A 190 25.31 1.74 7.52
N PRO A 191 24.40 2.66 7.87
CA PRO A 191 24.44 3.31 9.18
C PRO A 191 24.05 2.34 10.30
N ALA A 192 24.63 2.52 11.48
CA ALA A 192 24.26 1.74 12.66
C ALA A 192 22.94 2.23 13.30
N GLN A 193 22.58 3.48 13.06
CA GLN A 193 21.37 4.17 13.55
C GLN A 193 20.86 5.10 12.45
N GLN A 194 19.55 5.30 12.35
CA GLN A 194 18.98 6.27 11.43
C GLN A 194 19.05 7.69 12.01
N SER A 195 18.81 8.69 11.17
CA SER A 195 18.71 10.07 11.65
C SER A 195 17.40 10.24 12.44
N ALA A 196 17.38 11.18 13.39
CA ALA A 196 16.15 11.55 14.09
C ALA A 196 15.07 12.11 13.14
N LYS A 197 15.46 12.52 11.93
CA LYS A 197 14.55 12.95 10.88
C LYS A 197 13.87 11.72 10.25
N CYS A 198 14.65 10.69 9.91
CA CYS A 198 14.15 9.43 9.37
C CYS A 198 13.20 8.74 10.36
N GLU A 199 13.59 8.65 11.63
CA GLU A 199 12.74 8.07 12.67
C GLU A 199 11.41 8.83 12.84
N LYS A 200 11.39 10.14 12.62
CA LYS A 200 10.17 10.95 12.75
C LYS A 200 9.27 10.93 11.52
N GLN A 201 9.84 10.69 10.35
CA GLN A 201 9.13 10.82 9.08
C GLN A 201 8.79 9.49 8.44
N CYS A 202 9.61 8.45 8.61
CA CYS A 202 9.35 7.14 8.04
C CYS A 202 8.75 6.16 9.03
N LEU A 203 9.25 6.13 10.28
CA LEU A 203 8.81 5.12 11.25
C LEU A 203 7.31 5.17 11.55
N PRO A 204 6.64 6.34 11.66
CA PRO A 204 5.19 6.38 11.84
C PRO A 204 4.39 5.77 10.68
N TYR A 205 4.94 5.77 9.47
CA TYR A 205 4.31 5.16 8.29
C TYR A 205 4.77 3.72 8.04
N THR A 206 5.79 3.25 8.77
CA THR A 206 6.31 1.90 8.65
C THR A 206 5.35 0.93 9.34
N PRO A 207 4.72 -0.01 8.62
CA PRO A 207 3.81 -1.00 9.19
C PRO A 207 4.46 -1.81 10.31
N ASN A 208 3.68 -2.18 11.33
CA ASN A 208 4.14 -3.13 12.34
C ASN A 208 4.59 -4.44 11.68
N GLY A 209 5.84 -4.83 11.93
CA GLY A 209 6.51 -5.98 11.29
C GLY A 209 7.48 -5.63 10.16
N CYS A 210 7.62 -4.36 9.79
CA CYS A 210 8.53 -3.91 8.73
C CYS A 210 9.65 -3.01 9.27
N ASP A 211 10.79 -3.01 8.59
CA ASP A 211 11.74 -1.89 8.67
C ASP A 211 11.38 -0.81 7.65
N CYS A 212 11.95 0.40 7.80
CA CYS A 212 11.72 1.52 6.88
C CYS A 212 11.95 1.21 5.40
N PHE A 213 12.71 0.16 5.08
CA PHE A 213 13.24 -0.10 3.75
C PHE A 213 12.51 -1.24 3.04
N GLY A 214 11.36 -1.66 3.57
CA GLY A 214 10.50 -2.68 2.96
C GLY A 214 10.96 -4.11 3.25
N CYS A 215 11.74 -4.34 4.30
CA CYS A 215 12.03 -5.68 4.82
C CYS A 215 11.01 -6.02 5.91
N CYS A 216 10.06 -6.91 5.59
CA CYS A 216 8.88 -7.19 6.40
C CYS A 216 8.80 -8.64 6.86
N THR A 217 8.29 -8.86 8.07
CA THR A 217 7.94 -10.19 8.58
C THR A 217 6.44 -10.45 8.45
N PHE A 218 6.07 -11.73 8.39
CA PHE A 218 4.70 -12.18 8.23
C PHE A 218 4.48 -13.44 9.06
N PRO A 219 3.25 -13.79 9.45
CA PRO A 219 2.97 -15.03 10.19
C PRO A 219 3.51 -16.30 9.52
N GLN A 220 3.53 -16.34 8.18
CA GLN A 220 4.06 -17.44 7.38
C GLN A 220 5.58 -17.61 7.52
N LEU A 221 6.28 -16.60 8.04
CA LEU A 221 7.72 -16.55 8.24
C LEU A 221 8.15 -16.78 9.69
N ALA A 222 7.19 -16.98 10.60
CA ALA A 222 7.48 -17.28 11.99
C ALA A 222 8.39 -18.53 12.10
N GLY A 223 9.50 -18.38 12.81
CA GLY A 223 10.50 -19.44 13.00
C GLY A 223 11.43 -19.69 11.81
N LYS A 224 11.32 -18.92 10.71
CA LYS A 224 12.18 -19.08 9.51
C LYS A 224 13.41 -18.19 9.50
N GLY A 225 13.57 -17.34 10.51
CA GLY A 225 14.72 -16.47 10.68
C GLY A 225 15.93 -17.15 11.34
N PRO A 226 17.04 -16.40 11.47
CA PRO A 226 18.21 -16.88 12.19
C PRO A 226 17.88 -17.36 13.61
N ASN A 227 18.44 -18.49 14.01
CA ASN A 227 18.21 -19.13 15.32
C ASN A 227 16.74 -19.48 15.61
N GLY A 228 15.92 -19.68 14.57
CA GLY A 228 14.48 -19.95 14.73
C GLY A 228 13.66 -18.73 15.12
N GLY A 229 14.18 -17.52 14.88
CA GLY A 229 13.44 -16.26 15.03
C GLY A 229 12.54 -15.93 13.84
N GLU A 230 12.07 -14.69 13.78
CA GLU A 230 11.26 -14.18 12.67
C GLU A 230 12.04 -14.14 11.35
N GLY A 231 11.44 -14.68 10.29
CA GLY A 231 11.92 -14.50 8.92
C GLY A 231 11.42 -13.18 8.33
N TYR A 232 12.18 -12.62 7.39
CA TYR A 232 11.83 -11.37 6.72
C TYR A 232 12.01 -11.50 5.21
N VAL A 233 11.14 -10.85 4.45
CA VAL A 233 11.19 -10.77 2.98
C VAL A 233 11.08 -9.32 2.52
N PHE A 234 11.73 -9.03 1.39
CA PHE A 234 11.73 -7.71 0.78
C PHE A 234 10.50 -7.56 -0.13
N ILE A 235 9.58 -6.69 0.27
CA ILE A 235 8.29 -6.48 -0.43
C ILE A 235 8.44 -5.60 -1.69
N GLY A 236 9.55 -4.85 -1.82
CA GLY A 236 9.88 -4.05 -3.00
C GLY A 236 10.49 -4.83 -4.16
N ALA A 237 10.40 -6.16 -4.17
CA ALA A 237 10.93 -6.98 -5.25
C ALA A 237 10.10 -6.78 -6.54
N THR A 238 10.80 -6.54 -7.65
CA THR A 238 10.16 -6.25 -8.94
C THR A 238 10.74 -7.07 -10.09
N THR A 239 9.90 -7.38 -11.08
CA THR A 239 10.31 -7.87 -12.39
C THR A 239 9.87 -6.92 -13.50
N THR A 240 10.35 -7.14 -14.72
CA THR A 240 9.88 -6.40 -15.90
C THR A 240 8.85 -7.23 -16.64
N SER A 241 7.63 -6.72 -16.75
CA SER A 241 6.56 -7.31 -17.57
C SER A 241 5.98 -6.23 -18.48
N GLY A 242 5.88 -6.52 -19.78
CA GLY A 242 5.36 -5.55 -20.77
C GLY A 242 6.12 -4.22 -20.82
N GLY A 243 7.41 -4.19 -20.46
CA GLY A 243 8.21 -2.98 -20.38
C GLY A 243 7.97 -2.11 -19.14
N LYS A 244 7.15 -2.57 -18.19
CA LYS A 244 6.89 -1.92 -16.90
C LYS A 244 7.52 -2.72 -15.77
N LYS A 245 7.99 -2.04 -14.73
CA LYS A 245 8.33 -2.68 -13.45
C LYS A 245 7.03 -3.08 -12.76
N VAL A 246 6.91 -4.34 -12.38
CA VAL A 246 5.78 -4.88 -11.62
C VAL A 246 6.33 -5.59 -10.39
N GLY A 247 5.63 -5.47 -9.28
CA GLY A 247 6.03 -6.15 -8.06
C GLY A 247 5.83 -7.66 -8.18
N THR A 248 6.68 -8.42 -7.49
CA THR A 248 6.62 -9.89 -7.51
C THR A 248 6.09 -10.47 -6.21
N CYS A 249 6.22 -9.75 -5.10
CA CYS A 249 5.84 -10.24 -3.78
C CYS A 249 4.37 -9.93 -3.47
N THR A 250 3.60 -10.96 -3.14
CA THR A 250 2.17 -10.91 -2.81
C THR A 250 1.92 -11.65 -1.49
N TYR A 251 0.78 -11.46 -0.83
CA TYR A 251 0.42 -12.24 0.36
C TYR A 251 0.38 -13.76 0.11
N ASN A 252 0.04 -14.17 -1.12
CA ASN A 252 0.01 -15.57 -1.51
C ASN A 252 1.41 -16.15 -1.76
N ASP A 253 2.40 -15.30 -2.00
CA ASP A 253 3.74 -15.67 -2.44
C ASP A 253 4.83 -15.46 -1.38
N ILE A 254 4.47 -15.12 -0.13
CA ILE A 254 5.41 -14.81 0.96
C ILE A 254 6.50 -15.88 1.17
N ASN A 255 6.17 -17.16 0.92
CA ASN A 255 7.12 -18.26 1.07
C ASN A 255 7.97 -18.54 -0.18
N ASP A 256 7.66 -17.92 -1.31
CA ASP A 256 8.42 -18.05 -2.55
C ASP A 256 9.57 -17.04 -2.56
N THR A 257 10.77 -17.51 -2.24
CA THR A 257 11.97 -16.66 -2.17
C THR A 257 12.39 -16.05 -3.51
N THR A 258 11.80 -16.48 -4.63
CA THR A 258 12.05 -15.88 -5.94
C THR A 258 11.16 -14.67 -6.20
N LYS A 259 9.98 -14.64 -5.56
CA LYS A 259 8.99 -13.57 -5.64
C LYS A 259 9.10 -12.59 -4.47
N CYS A 260 9.37 -13.11 -3.28
CA CYS A 260 9.61 -12.41 -2.02
C CYS A 260 11.01 -12.78 -1.50
N PRO A 261 12.09 -12.17 -2.05
CA PRO A 261 13.45 -12.47 -1.65
C PRO A 261 13.67 -12.21 -0.15
N PRO A 262 14.42 -13.07 0.55
CA PRO A 262 14.73 -12.84 1.96
C PRO A 262 15.61 -11.59 2.12
N CYS A 263 15.45 -10.89 3.24
CA CYS A 263 16.21 -9.69 3.58
C CYS A 263 16.58 -9.65 5.06
N THR A 264 17.58 -8.84 5.40
CA THR A 264 17.97 -8.59 6.78
C THR A 264 17.34 -7.27 7.24
N PRO A 265 16.48 -7.25 8.26
CA PRO A 265 15.83 -6.02 8.69
C PRO A 265 16.86 -5.04 9.30
N VAL A 266 16.76 -3.77 8.93
CA VAL A 266 17.53 -2.68 9.50
C VAL A 266 16.95 -2.31 10.85
N LYS A 267 17.52 -2.92 11.91
CA LYS A 267 17.06 -2.77 13.29
C LYS A 267 16.92 -1.33 13.79
N ALA A 268 17.68 -0.40 13.22
CA ALA A 268 17.64 1.01 13.61
C ALA A 268 16.29 1.68 13.37
N CYS A 269 15.46 1.14 12.47
CA CYS A 269 14.10 1.63 12.28
C CYS A 269 13.13 0.49 11.93
N LEU A 270 13.37 -0.67 12.54
CA LEU A 270 12.43 -1.77 12.53
C LEU A 270 11.26 -1.40 13.43
N ASN A 271 10.06 -1.33 12.87
CA ASN A 271 8.83 -1.31 13.65
C ASN A 271 8.44 -2.77 13.96
N PRO A 272 8.64 -3.26 15.19
CA PRO A 272 8.37 -4.65 15.51
C PRO A 272 6.87 -4.97 15.42
N CYS A 273 6.52 -6.25 15.47
CA CYS A 273 5.14 -6.71 15.57
C CYS A 273 4.90 -7.28 16.97
N GLY A 274 4.15 -6.56 17.78
CA GLY A 274 3.72 -6.94 19.12
C GLY A 274 2.56 -7.95 19.12
N ARG A 275 2.34 -8.59 20.28
CA ARG A 275 1.27 -9.58 20.45
C ARG A 275 -0.12 -8.99 20.20
N CYS A 276 -0.35 -7.80 20.76
CA CYS A 276 -1.61 -7.08 20.67
C CYS A 276 -1.65 -6.03 19.56
N GLU A 277 -0.65 -6.01 18.68
CA GLU A 277 -0.62 -5.15 17.50
C GLU A 277 -1.20 -5.90 16.30
N ILE A 278 -1.91 -5.16 15.45
CA ILE A 278 -2.16 -5.59 14.07
C ILE A 278 -0.85 -5.43 13.32
N CYS A 279 -0.49 -6.38 12.48
CA CYS A 279 0.75 -6.36 11.72
C CYS A 279 0.48 -6.75 10.27
N ILE A 280 1.45 -6.53 9.39
CA ILE A 280 1.33 -6.97 8.01
C ILE A 280 1.06 -8.49 7.95
N GLY A 281 0.01 -8.88 7.23
CA GLY A 281 -0.45 -10.28 7.17
C GLY A 281 -1.08 -10.85 8.45
N LYS A 282 -1.25 -10.05 9.50
CA LYS A 282 -1.89 -10.41 10.78
C LYS A 282 -3.02 -9.41 11.09
N PRO A 283 -4.21 -9.56 10.48
CA PRO A 283 -5.29 -8.58 10.55
C PRO A 283 -6.08 -8.60 11.87
N THR A 284 -5.79 -9.54 12.78
CA THR A 284 -6.52 -9.70 14.04
C THR A 284 -5.58 -9.76 15.23
N VAL A 285 -6.08 -9.31 16.38
CA VAL A 285 -5.39 -9.40 17.67
C VAL A 285 -6.13 -10.37 18.59
N PRO A 286 -5.42 -11.02 19.54
CA PRO A 286 -6.03 -11.89 20.54
C PRO A 286 -7.18 -11.22 21.31
N ALA A 287 -8.14 -12.02 21.77
CA ALA A 287 -9.35 -11.52 22.43
C ALA A 287 -9.04 -10.64 23.67
N ASP A 288 -8.01 -10.99 24.41
CA ASP A 288 -7.56 -10.29 25.62
C ASP A 288 -6.88 -8.95 25.33
N CYS A 289 -6.55 -8.66 24.06
CA CYS A 289 -6.02 -7.37 23.62
C CYS A 289 -7.12 -6.31 23.36
N HIS A 290 -8.40 -6.70 23.32
CA HIS A 290 -9.53 -5.76 23.15
C HIS A 290 -10.01 -5.14 24.48
N SER A 291 -9.27 -5.36 25.55
CA SER A 291 -9.55 -4.78 26.86
C SER A 291 -9.23 -3.29 26.82
N ASN A 292 -10.25 -2.44 26.82
CA ASN A 292 -10.16 -0.97 26.77
C ASN A 292 -9.48 -0.33 28.00
N ASP A 293 -8.66 -1.06 28.76
CA ASP A 293 -7.81 -0.49 29.81
C ASP A 293 -6.56 0.16 29.21
N ALA A 294 -6.77 1.03 28.23
CA ALA A 294 -5.89 2.17 28.01
C ALA A 294 -6.05 3.12 29.22
N GLY A 295 -5.45 2.77 30.35
CA GLY A 295 -5.21 3.69 31.46
C GLY A 295 -6.39 4.02 32.37
N ALA A 296 -7.18 3.03 32.81
CA ALA A 296 -7.90 3.23 34.08
C ALA A 296 -6.84 3.40 35.20
N PRO A 297 -6.87 4.48 36.02
CA PRO A 297 -6.03 4.53 37.19
C PRO A 297 -6.40 3.33 38.06
N VAL A 298 -5.49 2.39 38.21
CA VAL A 298 -5.59 1.33 39.23
C VAL A 298 -5.94 2.03 40.54
N PRO A 299 -7.12 1.75 41.14
CA PRO A 299 -7.37 2.20 42.49
C PRO A 299 -6.27 1.57 43.35
N LEU A 300 -5.52 2.41 44.05
CA LEU A 300 -4.71 1.99 45.19
C LEU A 300 -5.66 1.50 46.28
N ASP A 301 -6.25 0.31 46.09
CA ASP A 301 -6.86 -0.44 47.17
C ASP A 301 -6.00 -1.67 47.44
N ALA A 302 -5.10 -1.47 48.38
CA ALA A 302 -4.33 -2.53 49.00
C ALA A 302 -5.28 -3.41 49.80
N SER A 303 -5.65 -4.58 49.27
CA SER A 303 -5.70 -5.85 50.03
C SER A 303 -6.45 -6.97 49.30
N LEU A 304 -5.77 -7.85 48.56
CA LEU A 304 -6.14 -9.27 48.43
C LEU A 304 -4.91 -10.15 48.09
N PRO A 305 -4.88 -11.44 48.51
CA PRO A 305 -3.65 -12.14 48.84
C PRO A 305 -3.01 -12.91 47.68
N ASP A 306 -1.69 -13.08 47.83
CA ASP A 306 -0.74 -13.90 47.07
C ASP A 306 -1.35 -15.16 46.44
N SER A 307 -1.37 -15.20 45.11
CA SER A 307 -1.37 -16.44 44.34
C SER A 307 -0.59 -16.15 43.06
N ALA A 308 0.68 -16.56 43.07
CA ALA A 308 1.64 -16.42 42.00
C ALA A 308 1.07 -16.90 40.65
N ALA A 309 0.71 -15.94 39.79
CA ALA A 309 0.70 -16.13 38.35
C ALA A 309 2.08 -15.70 37.82
N PRO A 310 2.72 -16.46 36.91
CA PRO A 310 3.95 -16.03 36.29
C PRO A 310 3.67 -14.74 35.50
N ASP A 311 4.57 -13.78 35.69
CA ASP A 311 4.63 -12.43 35.12
C ASP A 311 4.17 -12.39 33.64
N ALA A 312 2.86 -12.29 33.43
CA ALA A 312 2.29 -11.94 32.13
C ALA A 312 2.36 -10.41 32.09
N GLY A 313 3.43 -9.90 31.48
CA GLY A 313 3.63 -8.47 31.31
C GLY A 313 2.35 -7.79 30.86
N THR A 314 2.14 -6.58 31.37
CA THR A 314 1.00 -5.70 31.04
C THR A 314 0.63 -5.85 29.56
N PRO A 315 -0.64 -6.11 29.21
CA PRO A 315 -1.04 -6.19 27.80
C PRO A 315 -0.57 -4.92 27.11
N THR A 316 0.37 -5.04 26.16
CA THR A 316 0.76 -3.92 25.31
C THR A 316 -0.50 -3.49 24.56
N ALA A 317 -0.91 -2.23 24.65
CA ALA A 317 -2.07 -1.74 23.92
C ALA A 317 -1.88 -1.95 22.40
N GLN A 318 -2.97 -1.98 21.63
CA GLN A 318 -2.90 -2.09 20.16
C GLN A 318 -2.06 -0.98 19.52
N CYS A 319 -2.08 0.22 20.11
CA CYS A 319 -1.27 1.37 19.70
C CYS A 319 -0.42 1.84 20.89
N PRO A 320 0.84 1.42 21.00
CA PRO A 320 1.69 1.78 22.13
C PRO A 320 1.98 3.29 22.26
N GLY A 321 1.86 4.04 21.16
CA GLY A 321 2.01 5.50 21.16
C GLY A 321 0.78 6.26 21.68
N GLY A 322 -0.31 5.55 21.97
CA GLY A 322 -1.57 6.13 22.44
C GLY A 322 -2.47 6.65 21.32
N GLU A 323 -2.17 6.31 20.07
CA GLU A 323 -3.03 6.57 18.91
C GLU A 323 -4.37 5.84 19.03
N GLN A 324 -5.39 6.34 18.33
CA GLN A 324 -6.67 5.66 18.25
C GLN A 324 -6.52 4.29 17.56
N PRO A 325 -6.98 3.19 18.18
CA PRO A 325 -7.06 1.90 17.52
C PRO A 325 -8.07 1.88 16.37
N CYS A 326 -7.72 1.20 15.28
CA CYS A 326 -8.56 1.00 14.10
C CYS A 326 -8.33 -0.41 13.50
N GLY A 327 -9.17 -0.82 12.54
CA GLY A 327 -8.98 -2.09 11.83
C GLY A 327 -9.54 -3.35 12.49
N GLN A 328 -10.00 -3.31 13.75
CA GLN A 328 -10.78 -4.41 14.35
C GLN A 328 -12.29 -4.13 14.30
N PRO A 329 -13.13 -5.18 14.28
CA PRO A 329 -14.58 -5.03 14.42
C PRO A 329 -14.96 -4.20 15.65
N GLY A 330 -15.83 -3.20 15.46
CA GLY A 330 -16.31 -2.33 16.54
C GLY A 330 -15.37 -1.17 16.90
N GLN A 331 -14.18 -1.07 16.31
CA GLN A 331 -13.34 0.12 16.46
C GLN A 331 -13.85 1.26 15.58
N ALA A 332 -13.69 2.50 16.08
CA ALA A 332 -14.07 3.68 15.34
C ALA A 332 -13.14 3.89 14.14
N ILE A 333 -13.69 4.43 13.05
CA ILE A 333 -12.91 4.91 11.92
C ILE A 333 -11.90 5.96 12.37
N CYS A 334 -10.78 6.03 11.67
CA CYS A 334 -9.78 7.05 11.95
C CYS A 334 -10.33 8.45 11.70
N PRO A 335 -10.02 9.44 12.57
CA PRO A 335 -10.47 10.81 12.38
C PRO A 335 -9.89 11.40 11.10
N GLN A 336 -10.57 12.43 10.57
CA GLN A 336 -10.12 13.16 9.39
C GLN A 336 -8.66 13.61 9.51
N GLY A 337 -7.88 13.42 8.44
CA GLY A 337 -6.45 13.74 8.42
C GLY A 337 -5.54 12.66 9.03
N THR A 338 -6.09 11.49 9.33
CA THR A 338 -5.34 10.30 9.75
C THR A 338 -5.72 9.09 8.91
N TYR A 339 -4.83 8.10 8.86
CA TYR A 339 -5.01 6.85 8.12
C TYR A 339 -4.76 5.65 9.04
N CYS A 340 -5.48 4.56 8.84
CA CYS A 340 -5.28 3.34 9.63
C CYS A 340 -4.06 2.57 9.11
N ILE A 341 -2.90 2.70 9.76
CA ILE A 341 -1.69 1.95 9.40
C ILE A 341 -1.49 0.87 10.46
N THR A 342 -1.63 -0.39 10.05
CA THR A 342 -1.50 -1.57 10.94
C THR A 342 -2.21 -1.40 12.28
N GLY A 343 -3.44 -0.89 12.22
CA GLY A 343 -4.34 -0.80 13.36
C GLY A 343 -4.22 0.45 14.22
N CYS A 344 -3.44 1.45 13.81
CA CYS A 344 -3.34 2.73 14.52
C CYS A 344 -3.63 3.89 13.58
N CYS A 345 -4.40 4.87 14.05
CA CYS A 345 -4.71 6.08 13.29
C CYS A 345 -3.49 7.01 13.28
N ILE A 346 -2.73 6.96 12.20
CA ILE A 346 -1.51 7.74 12.03
C ILE A 346 -1.83 9.05 11.31
N ARG A 347 -1.35 10.15 11.87
CA ARG A 347 -1.46 11.46 11.21
C ARG A 347 -0.50 11.51 10.03
N ILE A 348 -1.03 11.85 8.86
CA ILE A 348 -0.22 12.06 7.68
C ILE A 348 0.28 13.50 7.70
N VAL A 349 1.53 13.67 8.14
CA VAL A 349 2.22 14.96 8.16
C VAL A 349 2.85 15.19 6.78
N ILE A 350 2.25 16.11 6.04
CA ILE A 350 2.73 16.62 4.76
C ILE A 350 3.81 17.69 5.07
N ASN A 351 5.07 17.41 4.72
CA ASN A 351 6.13 18.42 4.68
C ASN A 351 6.58 18.65 3.23
#